data_AF-A0A7Y8SPA5-F1
#
_entry.id   AF-A0A7Y8SPA5-F1
#
_cell.length_a   1.000
_cell.length_b   1.000
_cell.length_c   1.000
_cell.angle_alpha   90.00
_cell.angle_beta   90.00
_cell.angle_gamma   90.00
#
_symmetry.space_group_name_H-M   'P 1'
#
loop_
_entity.id
_entity.type
_entity.pdbx_description
1 polymer ?
#
loop_
_entity_poly.entity_id
_entity_poly.type
_entity_poly.pdbx_seq_one_letter_code
_entity_poly.pdbx_strand_id
1 'polypeptide(L)'
;MFKGYIEPAPVCAVCGFDLRRVDTGDGPAFFVVLIAGGVMVALAFALEAAFSPPYWVHLVVLTPVMVGLIAGMLRPFKGLLIAAQFVNDAGEGRPEA
;
A
#
# COMPACT_ATOMS: atom_id res chain seq x y z
N MET A 1 -11.43 11.41 5.77
CA MET A 1 -10.61 10.23 6.12
C MET A 1 -9.14 10.43 5.73
N PHE A 2 -8.81 11.03 4.58
CA PHE A 2 -7.42 11.38 4.20
C PHE A 2 -7.27 12.89 3.95
N LYS A 3 -6.14 13.48 4.38
CA LYS A 3 -5.77 14.89 4.16
C LYS A 3 -4.84 15.05 2.94
N GLY A 4 -4.15 13.98 2.55
CA GLY A 4 -3.26 13.92 1.38
C GLY A 4 -3.37 12.59 0.62
N TYR A 5 -2.36 12.26 -0.19
CA TYR A 5 -2.35 11.02 -1.00
C TYR A 5 -2.25 9.75 -0.14
N ILE A 6 -1.47 9.81 0.94
CA ILE A 6 -1.16 8.69 1.85
C ILE A 6 -1.46 9.04 3.31
N GLU A 7 -1.77 10.31 3.60
CA GLU A 7 -1.83 10.84 4.95
C GLU A 7 -3.27 10.93 5.47
N PRO A 8 -3.60 10.22 6.57
CA PRO A 8 -4.92 10.26 7.15
C PRO A 8 -5.23 11.66 7.70
N ALA A 9 -6.49 12.08 7.62
CA ALA A 9 -6.93 13.32 8.25
C ALA A 9 -6.90 13.16 9.77
N PRO A 10 -6.46 14.16 10.56
CA PRO A 10 -6.31 14.03 12.01
C PRO A 10 -7.62 13.80 12.75
N VAL A 11 -8.76 14.06 12.11
CA VAL A 11 -10.09 13.84 12.69
C VAL A 11 -11.04 13.42 11.57
N CYS A 12 -11.88 12.41 11.84
CA CYS A 12 -12.96 12.01 10.95
C CYS A 12 -14.02 13.14 10.88
N ALA A 13 -14.24 13.72 9.69
CA ALA A 13 -15.21 14.81 9.51
C ALA A 13 -16.69 14.39 9.71
N VAL A 14 -16.99 13.09 9.61
CA VAL A 14 -18.36 12.54 9.73
C VAL A 14 -18.63 12.04 11.15
N CYS A 15 -17.61 11.50 11.82
CA CYS A 15 -17.74 10.74 13.05
C CYS A 15 -16.96 11.33 14.24
N GLY A 16 -16.14 12.37 14.03
CA GLY A 16 -15.36 13.02 15.08
C GLY A 16 -14.21 12.19 15.65
N PHE A 17 -13.99 10.97 15.15
CA PHE A 17 -12.98 10.04 15.65
C PHE A 17 -11.56 10.54 15.39
N ASP A 18 -10.70 10.47 16.41
CA ASP A 18 -9.29 10.87 16.33
C ASP A 18 -8.47 9.78 15.62
N LEU A 19 -8.23 10.00 14.33
CA LEU A 19 -7.49 9.08 13.46
C LEU A 19 -5.98 9.09 13.75
N ARG A 20 -5.48 9.97 14.64
CA ARG A 20 -4.07 9.98 15.08
C ARG A 20 -3.72 8.80 16.00
N ARG A 21 -4.70 8.16 16.63
CA ARG A 21 -4.51 6.94 17.43
C ARG A 21 -4.34 5.68 16.58
N VAL A 22 -4.68 5.74 15.31
CA VAL A 22 -4.67 4.62 14.36
C VAL A 22 -3.51 4.85 13.36
N ASP A 23 -2.32 5.10 13.90
CA ASP A 23 -1.12 5.17 13.08
C ASP A 23 -0.66 3.74 12.80
N THR A 24 -1.08 3.20 11.65
CA THR A 24 -0.78 1.80 11.29
C THR A 24 0.69 1.59 10.87
N GLY A 25 1.55 2.61 10.98
CA GLY A 25 2.95 2.55 10.59
C GLY A 25 3.15 2.16 9.11
N ASP A 26 4.34 1.64 8.79
CA ASP A 26 4.73 1.17 7.44
C ASP A 26 4.29 -0.28 7.14
N GLY A 27 3.54 -0.94 8.05
CA GLY A 27 2.98 -2.28 7.84
C GLY A 27 2.28 -2.48 6.48
N PRO A 28 1.41 -1.58 6.00
CA PRO A 28 0.79 -1.71 4.67
C PRO A 28 1.79 -1.71 3.51
N ALA A 29 2.88 -0.94 3.61
CA ALA A 29 3.86 -0.82 2.54
C ALA A 29 4.57 -2.16 2.29
N PHE A 30 4.87 -2.91 3.35
CA PHE A 30 5.49 -4.24 3.24
C PHE A 30 4.63 -5.23 2.45
N PHE A 31 3.33 -5.34 2.76
CA PHE A 31 2.41 -6.23 2.04
C PHE A 31 2.23 -5.81 0.58
N VAL A 32 2.14 -4.50 0.33
CA VAL A 32 2.01 -3.98 -1.04
C VAL A 32 3.23 -4.33 -1.87
N VAL A 33 4.44 -4.16 -1.34
CA VAL A 33 5.69 -4.49 -2.04
C VAL A 33 5.83 -5.99 -2.29
N LEU A 34 5.45 -6.85 -1.33
CA LEU A 34 5.49 -8.32 -1.51
C LEU A 34 4.57 -8.79 -2.63
N ILE A 35 3.32 -8.32 -2.62
CA ILE A 35 2.33 -8.68 -3.63
C ILE A 35 2.73 -8.08 -4.99
N ALA A 36 3.08 -6.80 -5.03
CA ALA A 36 3.48 -6.11 -6.26
C ALA A 36 4.74 -6.74 -6.87
N GLY A 37 5.73 -7.10 -6.04
CA GLY A 37 6.94 -7.79 -6.46
C GLY A 37 6.64 -9.15 -7.09
N GLY A 38 5.79 -9.96 -6.45
CA GLY A 38 5.37 -11.26 -7.01
C GLY A 38 4.66 -11.13 -8.36
N VAL A 39 3.73 -10.18 -8.48
CA VAL A 39 3.04 -9.88 -9.73
C VAL A 39 4.02 -9.42 -10.81
N MET A 40 4.99 -8.55 -10.47
CA MET A 40 5.97 -8.06 -11.43
C MET A 40 6.93 -9.13 -11.93
N VAL A 41 7.35 -10.06 -11.08
CA VAL A 41 8.20 -11.20 -11.51
C VAL A 41 7.44 -12.10 -12.47
N ALA A 42 6.18 -12.43 -12.17
CA ALA A 42 5.34 -13.23 -13.06
C ALA A 42 5.13 -12.54 -14.41
N LEU A 43 4.87 -11.23 -14.40
CA LEU A 43 4.67 -10.44 -15.61
C LEU A 43 5.94 -10.32 -16.45
N ALA A 44 7.09 -10.09 -15.81
CA ALA A 44 8.39 -10.02 -16.48
C ALA A 44 8.76 -11.36 -17.13
N PHE A 45 8.54 -12.48 -16.42
CA PHE A 45 8.76 -13.82 -16.96
C PHE A 45 7.83 -14.12 -18.14
N ALA A 46 6.54 -13.78 -18.04
CA ALA A 46 5.58 -13.96 -19.13
C ALA A 46 5.94 -13.15 -20.37
N LEU A 47 6.39 -11.90 -20.20
CA LEU A 47 6.85 -11.05 -21.30
C LEU A 47 8.10 -11.61 -21.99
N GLU A 48 9.09 -12.06 -21.22
CA GLU A 48 10.31 -12.68 -21.74
C GLU A 48 9.99 -13.95 -22.53
N ALA A 49 9.13 -14.81 -21.98
CA ALA A 49 8.74 -16.07 -22.58
C ALA A 49 7.91 -15.91 -23.87
N ALA A 50 7.10 -14.85 -23.97
CA ALA A 50 6.19 -14.64 -25.09
C ALA A 50 6.81 -13.80 -26.23
N PHE A 51 7.65 -12.82 -25.91
CA PHE A 51 8.09 -11.80 -26.88
C PHE A 51 9.61 -11.65 -27.00
N SER A 52 10.40 -12.28 -26.11
CA SER A 52 11.86 -12.05 -25.97
C SER A 52 12.29 -10.61 -26.25
N PRO A 53 11.66 -9.60 -25.62
CA PRO A 53 11.92 -8.22 -25.96
C PRO A 53 13.28 -7.76 -25.42
N PRO A 54 13.92 -6.77 -26.06
CA PRO A 54 15.18 -6.24 -25.57
C PRO A 54 15.01 -5.59 -24.19
N TYR A 55 16.02 -5.71 -23.34
CA TYR A 55 16.00 -5.32 -21.91
C TYR A 55 15.53 -3.88 -21.63
N TRP A 56 15.72 -2.95 -22.57
CA TRP A 56 15.26 -1.57 -22.40
C TRP A 56 13.73 -1.45 -22.42
N VAL A 57 13.02 -2.31 -23.16
CA VAL A 57 11.55 -2.34 -23.19
C VAL A 57 11.03 -2.85 -21.85
N HIS A 58 11.69 -3.87 -21.29
CA HIS A 58 11.39 -4.33 -19.94
C HIS A 58 11.53 -3.18 -18.93
N LEU A 59 12.63 -2.43 -18.95
CA LEU A 59 12.82 -1.31 -18.03
C LEU A 59 11.74 -0.23 -18.22
N VAL A 60 11.53 0.24 -19.45
CA VAL A 60 10.62 1.36 -19.73
C VAL A 60 9.16 1.01 -19.48
N VAL A 61 8.74 -0.24 -19.67
CA VAL A 61 7.34 -0.68 -19.46
C VAL A 61 7.11 -1.14 -18.03
N LEU A 62 8.01 -1.95 -17.47
CA LEU A 62 7.81 -2.52 -16.13
C LEU A 62 7.97 -1.46 -15.03
N THR A 63 8.84 -0.46 -15.20
CA THR A 63 9.00 0.62 -14.22
C THR A 63 7.71 1.43 -13.97
N PRO A 64 7.05 2.02 -14.98
CA PRO A 64 5.80 2.76 -14.74
C PRO A 64 4.67 1.85 -14.27
N VAL A 65 4.60 0.60 -14.73
CA VAL A 65 3.61 -0.38 -14.24
C VAL A 65 3.82 -0.66 -12.76
N MET A 66 5.06 -0.88 -12.32
CA MET A 66 5.40 -1.12 -10.92
C MET A 66 5.04 0.10 -10.05
N VAL A 67 5.40 1.30 -10.49
CA VAL A 67 5.07 2.55 -9.77
C VAL A 67 3.56 2.72 -9.69
N GLY A 68 2.83 2.52 -10.78
CA GLY A 68 1.37 2.60 -10.81
C GLY A 68 0.70 1.56 -9.89
N LEU A 69 1.21 0.33 -9.89
CA LEU A 69 0.68 -0.75 -9.06
C LEU A 69 0.87 -0.45 -7.56
N ILE A 70 2.07 -0.03 -7.16
CA ILE A 70 2.36 0.34 -5.77
C ILE A 70 1.54 1.56 -5.36
N ALA A 71 1.53 2.61 -6.18
CA ALA A 71 0.78 3.84 -5.88
C ALA A 71 -0.74 3.59 -5.81
N GLY A 72 -1.26 2.69 -6.63
CA GLY A 72 -2.67 2.29 -6.65
C GLY A 72 -3.05 1.41 -5.46
N MET A 73 -2.19 0.48 -5.03
CA MET A 73 -2.45 -0.41 -3.90
C MET A 73 -2.24 0.24 -2.53
N LEU A 74 -1.42 1.29 -2.42
CA LEU A 74 -1.17 1.97 -1.14
C LEU A 74 -2.44 2.57 -0.52
N ARG A 75 -3.34 3.14 -1.34
CA ARG A 75 -4.60 3.75 -0.86
C ARG A 75 -5.59 2.74 -0.28
N PRO A 76 -5.97 1.64 -0.97
CA PRO A 76 -6.90 0.65 -0.42
C PRO A 76 -6.31 -0.08 0.78
N PHE A 77 -5.00 -0.41 0.77
CA PHE A 77 -4.38 -1.10 1.91
C PHE A 77 -4.37 -0.23 3.18
N LYS A 78 -4.07 1.06 3.07
CA LYS A 78 -4.19 1.97 4.22
C LYS A 78 -5.62 2.07 4.74
N GLY A 79 -6.61 2.17 3.84
CA GLY A 79 -8.02 2.18 4.25
C GLY A 79 -8.46 0.89 4.95
N LEU A 80 -8.00 -0.26 4.44
CA LEU A 80 -8.29 -1.58 4.99
C LEU A 80 -7.68 -1.75 6.39
N LEU A 81 -6.45 -1.31 6.59
CA LEU A 81 -5.79 -1.44 7.90
C LEU A 81 -6.38 -0.50 8.95
N ILE A 82 -6.78 0.71 8.58
CA ILE A 82 -7.52 1.61 9.48
C ILE A 82 -8.85 0.97 9.90
N ALA A 83 -9.57 0.36 8.96
CA ALA A 83 -10.82 -0.35 9.26
C ALA A 83 -10.58 -1.60 10.12
N ALA A 84 -9.51 -2.35 9.86
CA ALA A 84 -9.14 -3.52 10.64
C ALA A 84 -8.76 -3.16 12.08
N GLN A 85 -8.01 -2.06 12.29
CA GLN A 85 -7.70 -1.57 13.64
C GLN A 85 -8.94 -1.06 14.37
N PHE A 86 -9.88 -0.41 13.68
CA PHE A 86 -11.16 0.02 14.26
C PHE A 86 -12.03 -1.17 14.69
N VAL A 87 -12.07 -2.25 13.91
CA VAL A 87 -12.86 -3.44 14.21
C VAL A 87 -12.22 -4.29 15.31
N ASN A 88 -10.91 -4.43 15.30
CA ASN A 88 -10.20 -5.25 16.30
C ASN A 88 -9.88 -4.51 17.60
N ASP A 89 -10.24 -3.22 17.72
CA ASP A 89 -9.89 -2.36 18.86
C ASP A 89 -8.42 -2.48 19.26
N ALA A 90 -7.56 -2.62 18.24
CA ALA A 90 -6.13 -2.86 18.40
C ALA A 90 -5.44 -1.52 18.71
N GLY A 91 -5.64 -1.03 19.94
CA GLY A 91 -4.90 0.10 20.47
C GLY A 91 -3.43 -0.26 20.68
N GLU A 92 -2.53 0.67 20.37
CA GLU A 92 -1.11 0.59 20.72
C GLU A 92 -0.97 0.28 22.21
N GLY A 93 -0.44 -0.90 22.52
CA GLY A 93 -0.11 -1.31 23.89
C GLY A 93 1.08 -0.50 24.37
N ARG A 94 0.84 0.75 24.81
CA ARG A 94 1.87 1.52 25.50
C ARG A 94 2.26 0.76 26.77
N PRO A 95 3.54 0.38 26.96
CA PRO A 95 4.00 0.01 28.29
C PRO A 95 3.79 1.25 29.18
N GLU A 96 3.04 1.04 30.25
CA GLU A 96 2.97 1.99 31.36
C GLU A 96 4.38 2.32 31.87
N ALA A 97 4.58 3.60 32.14
CA ALA A 97 5.86 4.24 32.43
C ALA A 97 6.49 3.75 33.75
#